data_AF-A0A2S7L155-F1
#
_entry.id   AF-A0A2S7L155-F1
#
_cell.length_a   1.000
_cell.length_b   1.000
_cell.length_c   1.000
_cell.angle_alpha   90.00
_cell.angle_beta   90.00
_cell.angle_gamma   90.00
#
_symmetry.space_group_name_H-M   'P 1'
#
loop_
_entity.id
_entity.type
_entity.pdbx_description
1 polymer ?
#
loop_
_entity_poly.entity_id
_entity_poly.type
_entity_poly.pdbx_seq_one_letter_code
_entity_poly.pdbx_strand_id
1 'polypeptide(L)'
;MGNPITQLEQLTLNSKAKSFLKETAKWAFFLSIIGFVGIGFLVILAIFSSVIFSAIPQAKLVPFDLGMAMTILYLLLAVLYFFPVYYLMQFSTKMKKALATKNDETLADSFQVLKSHYKFIGVFTIITMSLYVMLIVVSMISGAFL
;
A
#
# COMPACT_ATOMS: atom_id res chain seq x y z
N MET A 1 41.81 -2.84 -6.29
CA MET A 1 41.71 -1.40 -5.96
C MET A 1 41.08 -0.71 -7.17
N GLY A 2 39.87 -0.17 -7.04
CA GLY A 2 39.18 0.50 -8.15
C GLY A 2 39.95 1.74 -8.60
N ASN A 3 39.85 2.07 -9.89
CA ASN A 3 40.47 3.26 -10.49
C ASN A 3 40.08 4.52 -9.68
N PRO A 4 41.02 5.41 -9.29
CA PRO A 4 40.71 6.63 -8.56
C PRO A 4 39.69 7.55 -9.26
N ILE A 5 39.50 7.41 -10.58
CA ILE A 5 38.51 8.19 -11.36
C ILE A 5 37.06 7.77 -11.02
N THR A 6 36.79 6.50 -10.68
CA THR A 6 35.43 6.05 -10.33
C THR A 6 34.96 6.53 -8.96
N GLN A 7 35.84 7.06 -8.11
CA GLN A 7 35.48 7.67 -6.83
C GLN A 7 35.03 9.14 -6.95
N LEU A 8 35.34 9.79 -8.08
CA LEU A 8 35.01 11.20 -8.34
C LEU A 8 33.68 11.40 -9.08
N GLU A 9 33.04 10.31 -9.53
CA GLU A 9 31.74 10.35 -10.19
C GLU A 9 30.60 10.41 -9.15
N GLN A 10 30.52 11.52 -8.42
CA GLN A 10 29.34 11.81 -7.61
C GLN A 10 28.15 12.07 -8.53
N LEU A 11 27.18 11.16 -8.51
CA LEU A 11 25.90 11.35 -9.20
C LEU A 11 25.10 12.45 -8.49
N THR A 12 25.14 13.66 -9.04
CA THR A 12 24.41 14.81 -8.49
C THR A 12 23.01 14.92 -9.09
N LEU A 13 22.04 15.32 -8.26
CA LEU A 13 20.70 15.64 -8.75
C LEU A 13 20.69 16.97 -9.50
N ASN A 14 20.56 16.90 -10.83
CA ASN A 14 20.37 18.08 -11.67
C ASN A 14 18.99 18.76 -11.42
N SER A 15 18.81 19.95 -11.99
CA SER A 15 17.59 20.74 -11.81
C SER A 15 16.31 20.01 -12.25
N LYS A 16 16.38 19.26 -13.37
CA LYS A 16 15.24 18.49 -13.89
C LYS A 16 14.83 17.38 -12.92
N ALA A 17 15.80 16.60 -12.43
CA ALA A 17 15.56 15.53 -11.46
C ALA A 17 14.90 16.06 -10.19
N LYS A 18 15.38 17.20 -9.66
CA LYS A 18 14.77 17.85 -8.49
C LYS A 18 13.32 18.28 -8.76
N SER A 19 13.03 18.80 -9.95
CA SER A 19 11.67 19.17 -10.35
C SER A 19 10.74 17.94 -10.40
N PHE A 20 11.19 16.85 -11.00
CA PHE A 20 10.42 15.61 -11.06
C PHE A 20 10.16 15.03 -9.68
N LEU A 21 11.19 14.93 -8.83
CA LEU A 21 11.02 14.43 -7.46
C LEU A 21 10.07 15.30 -6.64
N LYS A 22 10.09 16.62 -6.84
CA LYS A 22 9.13 17.54 -6.19
C LYS A 22 7.69 17.25 -6.64
N GLU A 23 7.48 17.00 -7.92
CA GLU A 23 6.16 16.68 -8.47
C GLU A 23 5.68 15.30 -8.02
N THR A 24 6.54 14.27 -8.10
CA THR A 24 6.25 12.93 -7.56
C THR A 24 5.91 12.99 -6.07
N ALA A 25 6.62 13.79 -5.27
CA ALA A 25 6.31 13.97 -3.86
C ALA A 25 4.92 14.63 -3.65
N LYS A 26 4.49 15.57 -4.48
CA LYS A 26 3.14 16.13 -4.39
C LYS A 26 2.06 15.09 -4.68
N TRP A 27 2.23 14.31 -5.76
CA TRP A 27 1.29 13.24 -6.11
C TRP A 27 1.24 12.14 -5.04
N ALA A 28 2.40 11.75 -4.51
CA ALA A 28 2.48 10.82 -3.39
C ALA A 28 1.68 11.34 -2.18
N PHE A 29 1.78 12.62 -1.84
CA PHE A 29 0.98 13.22 -0.76
C PHE A 29 -0.52 13.09 -1.03
N PHE A 30 -0.96 13.51 -2.22
CA PHE A 30 -2.35 13.48 -2.61
C PHE A 30 -2.93 12.06 -2.55
N LEU A 31 -2.23 11.09 -3.16
CA LEU A 31 -2.61 9.68 -3.12
C LEU A 31 -2.64 9.13 -1.69
N SER A 32 -1.76 9.61 -0.82
CA SER A 32 -1.77 9.20 0.59
C SER A 32 -3.03 9.68 1.32
N ILE A 33 -3.46 10.92 1.07
CA ILE A 33 -4.72 11.45 1.64
C ILE A 33 -5.91 10.63 1.16
N ILE A 34 -6.02 10.39 -0.15
CA ILE A 34 -7.09 9.56 -0.71
C ILE A 34 -7.04 8.13 -0.15
N GLY A 35 -5.84 7.56 -0.01
CA GLY A 35 -5.64 6.24 0.60
C GLY A 35 -6.14 6.18 2.04
N PHE A 36 -5.83 7.18 2.87
CA PHE A 36 -6.33 7.26 4.25
C PHE A 36 -7.84 7.43 4.31
N VAL A 37 -8.43 8.22 3.42
CA VAL A 37 -9.90 8.32 3.29
C VAL A 37 -10.50 6.95 2.93
N GLY A 38 -9.91 6.23 1.98
CA GLY A 38 -10.31 4.87 1.63
C GLY A 38 -10.23 3.90 2.81
N ILE A 39 -9.16 3.96 3.61
CA ILE A 39 -9.01 3.17 4.84
C ILE A 39 -10.10 3.55 5.87
N GLY A 40 -10.42 4.83 6.01
CA GLY A 40 -11.52 5.30 6.85
C GLY A 40 -12.85 4.67 6.46
N PHE A 41 -13.14 4.60 5.15
CA PHE A 41 -14.33 3.91 4.65
C PHE A 41 -14.32 2.41 4.97
N LEU A 42 -13.17 1.73 4.88
CA LEU A 42 -13.08 0.31 5.27
C LEU A 42 -13.43 0.11 6.75
N VAL A 43 -12.96 1.00 7.63
CA VAL A 43 -13.29 0.95 9.06
C VAL A 43 -14.78 1.18 9.30
N ILE A 44 -15.39 2.14 8.60
CA ILE A 44 -16.85 2.37 8.64
C ILE A 44 -17.59 1.10 8.20
N LEU A 45 -17.22 0.51 7.06
CA LEU A 45 -17.83 -0.74 6.59
C LEU A 45 -17.66 -1.89 7.58
N ALA A 46 -16.52 -1.97 8.27
CA ALA A 46 -16.31 -2.97 9.32
C ALA A 46 -17.33 -2.80 10.45
N ILE A 47 -17.49 -1.58 10.97
CA ILE A 47 -18.42 -1.29 12.08
C ILE A 47 -19.88 -1.60 11.70
N PHE A 48 -20.28 -1.28 10.47
CA PHE A 48 -21.66 -1.50 10.00
C PHE A 48 -21.89 -2.89 9.40
N SER A 49 -20.86 -3.73 9.25
CA SER A 49 -20.97 -5.01 8.54
C SER A 49 -22.04 -5.93 9.14
N SER A 50 -22.11 -6.10 10.47
CA SER A 50 -23.13 -6.94 11.10
C SER A 50 -24.56 -6.48 10.77
N VAL A 51 -24.81 -5.16 10.78
CA VAL A 51 -26.13 -4.60 10.41
C VAL A 51 -26.44 -4.88 8.94
N ILE A 52 -25.48 -4.59 8.05
CA ILE A 52 -25.63 -4.77 6.60
C ILE A 52 -25.92 -6.23 6.26
N PHE A 53 -25.12 -7.16 6.79
CA PHE A 53 -25.26 -8.60 6.47
C PHE A 53 -26.46 -9.24 7.15
N SER A 54 -26.90 -8.77 8.33
CA SER A 54 -28.12 -9.26 8.97
C SER A 54 -29.40 -8.98 8.16
N ALA A 55 -29.38 -7.92 7.34
CA ALA A 55 -30.48 -7.54 6.46
C ALA A 55 -30.56 -8.38 5.18
N ILE A 56 -29.55 -9.21 4.88
CA ILE A 56 -29.49 -10.05 3.69
C ILE A 56 -30.03 -11.45 4.02
N PRO A 57 -31.17 -11.89 3.47
CA PRO A 57 -31.76 -13.20 3.79
C PRO A 57 -30.82 -14.38 3.50
N GLN A 58 -30.04 -14.28 2.42
CA GLN A 58 -29.08 -15.31 2.00
C GLN A 58 -27.90 -15.45 2.96
N ALA A 59 -27.56 -14.40 3.72
CA ALA A 59 -26.50 -14.48 4.73
C ALA A 59 -26.84 -15.48 5.84
N LYS A 60 -28.13 -15.76 6.08
CA LYS A 60 -28.60 -16.75 7.07
C LYS A 60 -28.42 -18.20 6.62
N LEU A 61 -28.13 -18.44 5.35
CA LEU A 61 -27.88 -19.79 4.81
C LEU A 61 -26.45 -20.26 5.08
N VAL A 62 -25.58 -19.35 5.50
CA VAL A 62 -24.18 -19.63 5.80
C VAL A 62 -24.07 -20.10 7.25
N PRO A 63 -23.36 -21.20 7.56
CA PRO A 63 -23.30 -21.77 8.91
C PRO A 63 -22.46 -20.97 9.91
N PHE A 64 -21.98 -19.78 9.54
CA PHE A 64 -21.17 -18.90 10.38
C PHE A 64 -21.67 -17.44 10.29
N ASP A 65 -21.33 -16.63 11.30
CA ASP A 65 -21.67 -15.21 11.33
C ASP A 65 -20.89 -14.43 10.27
N LEU A 66 -21.53 -14.23 9.12
CA LEU A 66 -20.97 -13.51 7.99
C LEU A 66 -20.66 -12.05 8.32
N GLY A 67 -21.47 -11.41 9.18
CA GLY A 67 -21.24 -10.03 9.61
C GLY A 67 -19.94 -9.89 10.38
N MET A 68 -19.74 -10.75 11.38
CA MET A 68 -18.50 -10.80 12.16
C MET A 68 -17.29 -11.13 11.30
N ALA A 69 -17.41 -12.10 10.38
CA ALA A 69 -16.33 -12.44 9.46
C ALA A 69 -15.93 -11.24 8.58
N MET A 70 -16.90 -10.47 8.09
CA MET A 70 -16.66 -9.28 7.27
C MET A 70 -16.09 -8.12 8.08
N THR A 71 -16.50 -7.95 9.35
CA THR A 71 -15.87 -7.00 10.27
C THR A 71 -14.36 -7.27 10.36
N ILE A 72 -13.99 -8.52 10.66
CA ILE A 72 -12.59 -8.92 10.84
C ILE A 72 -11.82 -8.71 9.53
N LEU A 73 -12.39 -9.12 8.40
CA LEU A 73 -11.77 -8.95 7.09
C LEU A 73 -11.50 -7.47 6.76
N TYR A 74 -12.49 -6.59 6.93
CA TYR A 74 -12.32 -5.17 6.62
C TYR A 74 -11.33 -4.48 7.56
N LEU A 75 -11.29 -4.83 8.85
CA LEU A 75 -10.28 -4.31 9.77
C LEU A 75 -8.86 -4.79 9.41
N LEU A 76 -8.70 -6.06 9.04
CA LEU A 76 -7.42 -6.58 8.56
C LEU A 76 -6.95 -5.84 7.30
N LEU A 77 -7.85 -5.63 6.33
CA LEU A 77 -7.55 -4.86 5.12
C LEU A 77 -7.21 -3.39 5.43
N ALA A 78 -7.91 -2.76 6.36
CA ALA A 78 -7.62 -1.40 6.79
C ALA A 78 -6.20 -1.28 7.37
N VAL A 79 -5.82 -2.21 8.26
CA VAL A 79 -4.46 -2.26 8.83
C VAL A 79 -3.42 -2.55 7.74
N LEU A 80 -3.70 -3.50 6.84
CA LEU A 80 -2.78 -3.86 5.77
C LEU A 80 -2.53 -2.68 4.84
N TYR A 81 -3.57 -1.98 4.39
CA TYR A 81 -3.45 -0.82 3.51
C TYR A 81 -2.92 0.44 4.19
N PHE A 82 -3.03 0.55 5.51
CA PHE A 82 -2.45 1.65 6.27
C PHE A 82 -0.95 1.81 6.03
N PHE A 83 -0.19 0.72 6.08
CA PHE A 83 1.27 0.76 5.93
C PHE A 83 1.77 1.37 4.61
N PRO A 84 1.35 0.89 3.42
CA PRO A 84 1.85 1.45 2.16
C PRO A 84 1.43 2.91 1.97
N VAL A 85 0.20 3.27 2.39
CA VAL A 85 -0.30 4.66 2.34
C VAL A 85 0.53 5.56 3.26
N TYR A 86 0.86 5.08 4.45
CA TYR A 86 1.71 5.80 5.39
C TYR A 86 3.15 6.01 4.88
N TYR A 87 3.73 4.99 4.22
CA TYR A 87 5.04 5.15 3.59
C TYR A 87 5.02 6.17 2.46
N LEU A 88 3.95 6.23 1.67
CA LEU A 88 3.80 7.21 0.60
C LEU A 88 3.73 8.64 1.16
N MET A 89 3.05 8.82 2.29
CA MET A 89 2.98 10.09 3.02
C MET A 89 4.35 10.51 3.55
N GLN A 90 5.06 9.59 4.19
CA GLN A 90 6.41 9.84 4.71
C GLN A 90 7.41 10.17 3.60
N PHE A 91 7.39 9.43 2.49
CA PHE A 91 8.21 9.72 1.32
C PHE A 91 7.96 11.14 0.82
N SER A 92 6.69 11.52 0.66
CA SER A 92 6.33 12.87 0.21
C SER A 92 6.92 13.95 1.12
N THR A 93 6.72 13.83 2.43
CA THR A 93 7.16 14.83 3.41
C THR A 93 8.68 14.91 3.48
N LYS A 94 9.37 13.77 3.54
CA LYS A 94 10.84 13.72 3.58
C LYS A 94 11.45 14.23 2.27
N MET A 95 10.91 13.86 1.10
CA MET A 95 11.42 14.32 -0.20
C MET A 95 11.27 15.83 -0.37
N LYS A 96 10.09 16.39 -0.02
CA LYS A 96 9.88 17.86 -0.06
C LYS A 96 10.86 18.58 0.86
N LYS A 97 11.08 18.06 2.08
CA LYS A 97 12.05 18.61 3.04
C LYS A 97 13.48 18.55 2.49
N ALA A 98 13.92 17.39 1.99
CA ALA A 98 15.24 17.18 1.44
C ALA A 98 15.56 18.15 0.29
N LEU A 99 14.62 18.35 -0.63
CA LEU A 99 14.79 19.27 -1.76
C LEU A 99 14.82 20.74 -1.33
N ALA A 100 14.10 21.11 -0.27
CA ALA A 100 14.09 22.48 0.27
C ALA A 100 15.36 22.80 1.07
N THR A 101 15.83 21.85 1.89
CA THR A 101 17.00 22.05 2.77
C THR A 101 18.32 21.63 2.13
N LYS A 102 18.29 21.00 0.94
CA LYS A 102 19.47 20.45 0.25
C LYS A 102 20.30 19.52 1.16
N ASN A 103 19.61 18.70 1.96
CA ASN A 103 20.24 17.79 2.92
C ASN A 103 20.22 16.36 2.36
N ASP A 104 21.40 15.80 2.12
CA ASP A 104 21.58 14.51 1.46
C ASP A 104 21.14 13.33 2.35
N GLU A 105 21.27 13.43 3.66
CA GLU A 105 20.78 12.41 4.60
C GLU A 105 19.25 12.29 4.54
N THR A 106 18.54 13.43 4.54
CA THR A 106 17.08 13.49 4.43
C THR A 106 16.62 12.99 3.05
N LEU A 107 17.43 13.21 2.02
CA LEU A 107 17.18 12.68 0.68
C LEU A 107 17.29 11.14 0.69
N ALA A 108 18.36 10.59 1.24
CA ALA A 108 18.55 9.13 1.37
C ALA A 108 17.41 8.49 2.18
N ASP A 109 17.04 9.10 3.30
CA ASP A 109 15.89 8.73 4.12
C ASP A 109 14.58 8.66 3.33
N SER A 110 14.32 9.65 2.46
CA SER A 110 13.12 9.66 1.64
C SER A 110 13.09 8.46 0.68
N PHE A 111 14.23 8.13 0.05
CA PHE A 111 14.35 6.96 -0.82
C PHE A 111 14.27 5.65 -0.05
N GLN A 112 14.77 5.58 1.18
CA GLN A 112 14.61 4.40 2.04
C GLN A 112 13.15 4.09 2.33
N VAL A 113 12.33 5.12 2.62
CA VAL A 113 10.90 4.95 2.81
C VAL A 113 10.22 4.54 1.50
N LEU A 114 10.57 5.14 0.37
CA LEU A 114 10.04 4.77 -0.95
C LEU A 114 10.37 3.31 -1.32
N LYS A 115 11.59 2.86 -1.04
CA LYS A 115 12.00 1.45 -1.17
C LYS A 115 11.12 0.54 -0.33
N SER A 116 10.86 0.93 0.92
CA SER A 116 10.03 0.15 1.84
C SER A 116 8.58 0.05 1.34
N HIS A 117 8.03 1.13 0.77
CA HIS A 117 6.74 1.13 0.09
C HIS A 117 6.69 0.10 -1.04
N TYR A 118 7.61 0.14 -2.00
CA TYR A 118 7.60 -0.81 -3.12
C TYR A 118 7.88 -2.26 -2.70
N LYS A 119 8.72 -2.47 -1.67
CA LYS A 119 8.92 -3.81 -1.11
C LYS A 119 7.62 -4.35 -0.52
N PHE A 120 6.88 -3.54 0.22
CA PHE A 120 5.58 -3.93 0.76
C PHE A 120 4.59 -4.27 -0.37
N ILE A 121 4.44 -3.39 -1.36
CA ILE A 121 3.54 -3.62 -2.50
C ILE A 121 3.92 -4.89 -3.25
N GLY A 122 5.20 -5.12 -3.52
CA GLY A 122 5.67 -6.35 -4.20
C GLY A 122 5.30 -7.62 -3.44
N VAL A 123 5.54 -7.67 -2.12
CA VAL A 123 5.16 -8.82 -1.29
C VAL A 123 3.64 -9.00 -1.27
N PHE A 124 2.89 -7.90 -1.10
CA PHE A 124 1.43 -7.94 -1.09
C PHE A 124 0.86 -8.47 -2.41
N THR A 125 1.42 -8.06 -3.55
CA THR A 125 1.04 -8.56 -4.87
C THR A 125 1.31 -10.06 -5.01
N ILE A 126 2.46 -10.56 -4.57
CA ILE A 126 2.78 -12.00 -4.61
C ILE A 126 1.76 -12.81 -3.81
N ILE A 127 1.43 -12.36 -2.59
CA ILE A 127 0.43 -13.03 -1.74
C ILE A 127 -0.93 -13.04 -2.44
N THR A 128 -1.37 -11.90 -2.97
CA THR A 128 -2.68 -11.76 -3.64
C THR A 128 -2.77 -12.65 -4.88
N MET A 129 -1.73 -12.67 -5.71
CA MET A 129 -1.66 -13.54 -6.89
C MET A 129 -1.69 -15.02 -6.51
N SER A 130 -1.00 -15.40 -5.43
CA SER A 130 -1.01 -16.79 -4.93
C SER A 130 -2.41 -17.20 -4.47
N LEU A 131 -3.12 -16.31 -3.77
CA LEU A 131 -4.50 -16.55 -3.36
C LEU A 131 -5.45 -16.69 -4.57
N TYR A 132 -5.30 -15.86 -5.61
CA TYR A 132 -6.10 -15.99 -6.83
C TYR A 132 -5.88 -17.32 -7.55
N VAL A 133 -4.63 -17.76 -7.70
CA VAL A 133 -4.33 -19.07 -8.30
C VAL A 133 -4.96 -20.19 -7.48
N MET A 134 -4.84 -20.13 -6.15
CA MET A 134 -5.44 -21.13 -5.25
C MET A 134 -6.96 -21.17 -5.40
N LEU A 135 -7.63 -20.01 -5.42
CA LEU A 135 -9.08 -19.91 -5.58
C LEU A 135 -9.56 -20.47 -6.93
N ILE A 136 -8.83 -20.22 -8.02
CA ILE A 136 -9.13 -20.78 -9.34
C ILE A 136 -9.05 -22.30 -9.29
N VAL A 137 -7.96 -22.86 -8.75
CA VAL A 137 -7.77 -24.32 -8.65
C VAL A 137 -8.88 -24.97 -7.82
N VAL A 138 -9.20 -24.40 -6.65
CA VAL A 138 -10.28 -24.90 -5.80
C VAL A 138 -11.62 -24.84 -6.54
N SER A 139 -11.91 -23.73 -7.22
CA SER A 139 -13.18 -23.55 -7.95
C SER A 139 -13.32 -24.52 -9.11
N MET A 140 -12.23 -24.81 -9.84
CA MET A 140 -12.22 -25.79 -10.92
C MET A 140 -12.47 -27.21 -10.40
N ILE A 141 -11.86 -27.57 -9.27
CA ILE A 141 -12.06 -28.87 -8.63
C ILE A 141 -13.50 -28.97 -8.12
N SER A 142 -14.00 -27.99 -7.36
CA SER A 142 -15.37 -28.03 -6.81
C SER A 142 -16.44 -27.97 -7.89
N GLY A 143 -16.22 -27.19 -8.96
CA GLY A 143 -17.14 -27.11 -10.10
C GLY A 143 -17.11 -28.35 -10.99
N ALA A 144 -16.07 -29.18 -10.91
CA ALA A 144 -16.03 -30.49 -11.57
C ALA A 144 -16.70 -31.61 -10.74
N PHE A 145 -17.02 -31.35 -9.47
CA PHE A 145 -17.68 -32.29 -8.56
C PHE A 145 -19.15 -31.95 -8.24
N LEU A 146 -19.70 -30.89 -8.85
CA LEU A 146 -21.13 -30.53 -8.85
C LEU A 146 -21.75 -30.83 -10.21
#